data_AF-A0A1V5P7H2-F1
#
_entry.id   AF-A0A1V5P7H2-F1
#
_cell.length_a   1.000
_cell.length_b   1.000
_cell.length_c   1.000
_cell.angle_alpha   90.00
_cell.angle_beta   90.00
_cell.angle_gamma   90.00
#
_symmetry.space_group_name_H-M   'P 1'
#
loop_
_entity.id
_entity.type
_entity.pdbx_description
1 polymer ?
#
loop_
_entity_poly.entity_id
_entity_poly.type
_entity_poly.pdbx_seq_one_letter_code
_entity_poly.pdbx_strand_id
1 'polypeptide(L)'
;MTHPAFLRPVIDYVYRACGPGGSIMLGDAPWSVDVFPRLVVNTGIQDMVAYLAATHGVPIKLVDLNVTEPQNTPLVDLGTLSELRQVQRTWYDAHGKAMHDGDDPGIGRYRIAPAVLEADVIVNVPKAKVHCSGGITVAMKNMVGLIPAWDGPYGDGALKECAHTSDVDQAGGRRGMYLENDTIWRSMADLNRILLYADAQGTLRATPQRRYVCLVDALTAAEASQYQPQPFPLNTVIIGADPISVDAVTARCMGFDPRQLKSVMQAAVRQELPLGPSTPARIRVITADQRGLNAHFRQVLKPETQIYSWEGYLEARDFDPPRILATGWDEHSGTLQVTLHDPSGVSWVRVTYIADGEQRTKDLTLVEGSTVEGLWSVPFPRREAFSGAILLASDALFNEMMQKPL
;
A
#
# COMPACT_ATOMS: atom_id res chain seq x y z
N MET A 1 -2.18 8.71 -15.69
CA MET A 1 -3.18 9.19 -14.72
C MET A 1 -4.43 8.31 -14.76
N THR A 2 -5.15 8.25 -13.65
CA THR A 2 -6.45 7.58 -13.48
C THR A 2 -7.53 8.21 -14.37
N HIS A 3 -8.48 7.41 -14.85
CA HIS A 3 -9.49 7.87 -15.81
C HIS A 3 -10.50 8.84 -15.16
N PRO A 4 -11.01 9.88 -15.87
CA PRO A 4 -12.01 10.82 -15.33
C PRO A 4 -13.24 10.15 -14.71
N ALA A 5 -13.72 9.05 -15.31
CA ALA A 5 -14.88 8.31 -14.78
C ALA A 5 -14.66 7.76 -13.36
N PHE A 6 -13.41 7.52 -12.96
CA PHE A 6 -13.05 7.15 -11.59
C PHE A 6 -12.83 8.40 -10.73
N LEU A 7 -12.13 9.41 -11.24
CA LEU A 7 -11.85 10.66 -10.50
C LEU A 7 -13.12 11.44 -10.15
N ARG A 8 -14.08 11.49 -11.07
CA ARG A 8 -15.33 12.24 -10.96
C ARG A 8 -16.09 11.95 -9.66
N PRO A 9 -16.47 10.68 -9.34
CA PRO A 9 -17.16 10.37 -8.10
C PRO A 9 -16.28 10.60 -6.88
N VAL A 10 -14.96 10.39 -6.96
CA VAL A 10 -14.05 10.71 -5.85
C VAL A 10 -14.11 12.19 -5.51
N ILE A 11 -14.02 13.07 -6.52
CA ILE A 11 -14.11 14.52 -6.34
C ILE A 11 -15.47 14.94 -5.76
N ASP A 12 -16.58 14.25 -6.11
CA ASP A 12 -17.88 14.50 -5.46
C ASP A 12 -17.86 14.24 -3.95
N TYR A 13 -17.31 13.11 -3.53
CA TYR A 13 -17.22 12.79 -2.10
C TYR A 13 -16.26 13.73 -1.37
N VAL A 14 -15.15 14.10 -2.01
CA VAL A 14 -14.22 15.11 -1.47
C VAL A 14 -14.92 16.45 -1.30
N TYR A 15 -15.69 16.91 -2.30
CA TYR A 15 -16.47 18.13 -2.20
C TYR A 15 -17.45 18.11 -1.02
N ARG A 16 -18.22 17.01 -0.88
CA ARG A 16 -19.17 16.84 0.23
C ARG A 16 -18.49 16.89 1.60
N ALA A 17 -17.28 16.36 1.70
CA ALA A 17 -16.49 16.36 2.93
C ALA A 17 -15.80 17.72 3.20
N CYS A 18 -15.38 18.41 2.15
CA CYS A 18 -14.67 19.69 2.21
C CYS A 18 -15.60 20.84 2.65
N GLY A 19 -16.84 20.83 2.16
CA GLY A 19 -17.81 21.88 2.42
C GLY A 19 -17.48 23.21 1.70
N PRO A 20 -18.33 24.23 1.83
CA PRO A 20 -18.27 25.44 1.01
C PRO A 20 -17.07 26.37 1.33
N GLY A 21 -16.40 26.18 2.47
CA GLY A 21 -15.27 27.02 2.89
C GLY A 21 -13.89 26.51 2.45
N GLY A 22 -13.82 25.34 1.82
CA GLY A 22 -12.56 24.72 1.44
C GLY A 22 -12.23 24.82 -0.05
N SER A 23 -11.19 24.10 -0.47
CA SER A 23 -10.76 24.02 -1.87
C SER A 23 -10.23 22.62 -2.21
N ILE A 24 -10.25 22.27 -3.48
CA ILE A 24 -9.81 20.97 -3.99
C ILE A 24 -8.69 21.19 -5.01
N MET A 25 -7.62 20.45 -4.86
CA MET A 25 -6.52 20.39 -5.82
C MET A 25 -6.45 18.97 -6.38
N LEU A 26 -6.57 18.85 -7.70
CA LEU A 26 -6.26 17.62 -8.42
C LEU A 26 -4.86 17.76 -9.00
N GLY A 27 -3.89 17.18 -8.30
CA GLY A 27 -2.47 17.27 -8.65
C GLY A 27 -1.91 15.97 -9.24
N ASP A 28 -0.99 16.10 -10.20
CA ASP A 28 -0.13 15.01 -10.68
C ASP A 28 1.25 15.60 -10.95
N ALA A 29 2.28 14.75 -10.96
CA ALA A 29 3.65 15.12 -11.25
C ALA A 29 4.23 14.14 -12.28
N PRO A 30 3.82 14.24 -13.55
CA PRO A 30 4.31 13.35 -14.59
C PRO A 30 5.84 13.34 -14.69
N TRP A 31 6.38 12.34 -15.39
CA TRP A 31 7.82 12.16 -15.53
C TRP A 31 8.54 13.36 -16.17
N SER A 32 7.82 14.23 -16.88
CA SER A 32 8.32 15.48 -17.46
C SER A 32 7.25 16.58 -17.39
N VAL A 33 7.69 17.85 -17.36
CA VAL A 33 6.81 19.03 -17.24
C VAL A 33 5.92 19.26 -18.46
N ASP A 34 6.33 18.82 -19.65
CA ASP A 34 5.57 19.02 -20.89
C ASP A 34 4.37 18.05 -21.01
N VAL A 35 4.34 17.03 -20.15
CA VAL A 35 3.33 15.97 -20.19
C VAL A 35 2.02 16.41 -19.55
N PHE A 36 2.05 17.11 -18.41
CA PHE A 36 0.85 17.43 -17.65
C PHE A 36 -0.20 18.22 -18.46
N PRO A 37 0.14 19.32 -19.17
CA PRO A 37 -0.85 20.08 -19.93
C PRO A 37 -1.55 19.25 -21.01
N ARG A 38 -0.79 18.40 -21.72
CA ARG A 38 -1.35 17.51 -22.75
C ARG A 38 -2.19 16.40 -22.13
N LEU A 39 -1.73 15.86 -21.01
CA LEU A 39 -2.38 14.76 -20.31
C LEU A 39 -3.77 15.16 -19.82
N VAL A 40 -3.94 16.32 -19.20
CA VAL A 40 -5.24 16.78 -18.68
C VAL A 40 -6.24 17.11 -19.80
N VAL A 41 -5.77 17.61 -20.94
CA VAL A 41 -6.60 17.86 -22.13
C VAL A 41 -7.02 16.56 -22.79
N ASN A 42 -6.05 15.71 -23.15
CA ASN A 42 -6.31 14.49 -23.94
C ASN A 42 -7.16 13.45 -23.18
N THR A 43 -7.14 13.50 -21.85
CA THR A 43 -7.97 12.61 -21.02
C THR A 43 -9.35 13.20 -20.68
N GLY A 44 -9.62 14.47 -21.03
CA GLY A 44 -10.85 15.16 -20.65
C GLY A 44 -10.93 15.56 -19.17
N ILE A 45 -9.82 15.46 -18.42
CA ILE A 45 -9.76 15.83 -17.01
C ILE A 45 -9.94 17.34 -16.82
N GLN A 46 -9.40 18.15 -17.74
CA GLN A 46 -9.59 19.60 -17.72
C GLN A 46 -11.08 19.98 -17.83
N ASP A 47 -11.79 19.39 -18.79
CA ASP A 47 -13.22 19.65 -18.99
C ASP A 47 -14.06 19.14 -17.81
N MET A 48 -13.72 17.96 -17.27
CA MET A 48 -14.33 17.45 -16.05
C MET A 48 -14.13 18.44 -14.90
N VAL A 49 -12.91 18.89 -14.61
CA VAL A 49 -12.65 19.82 -13.51
C VAL A 49 -13.36 21.16 -13.73
N ALA A 50 -13.37 21.70 -14.94
CA ALA A 50 -14.09 22.94 -15.25
C ALA A 50 -15.60 22.80 -14.97
N TYR A 51 -16.21 21.69 -15.40
CA TYR A 51 -17.60 21.38 -15.11
C TYR A 51 -17.88 21.28 -13.60
N LEU A 52 -16.99 20.63 -12.84
CA LEU A 52 -17.15 20.49 -11.39
C LEU A 52 -16.94 21.78 -10.63
N ALA A 53 -15.95 22.58 -11.01
CA ALA A 53 -15.74 23.88 -10.40
C ALA A 53 -16.96 24.80 -10.59
N ALA A 54 -17.59 24.77 -11.78
CA ALA A 54 -18.82 25.50 -12.05
C ALA A 54 -20.03 24.98 -11.26
N THR A 55 -20.07 23.67 -10.98
CA THR A 55 -21.19 23.03 -10.29
C THR A 55 -21.07 23.12 -8.77
N HIS A 56 -19.85 23.00 -8.22
CA HIS A 56 -19.64 22.73 -6.79
C HIS A 56 -19.45 23.98 -5.92
N GLY A 57 -19.34 25.19 -6.45
CA GLY A 57 -19.25 26.39 -5.60
C GLY A 57 -18.03 26.44 -4.65
N VAL A 58 -17.09 25.50 -4.78
CA VAL A 58 -15.74 25.55 -4.20
C VAL A 58 -14.70 25.59 -5.32
N PRO A 59 -13.53 26.21 -5.09
CA PRO A 59 -12.44 26.15 -6.05
C PRO A 59 -11.97 24.71 -6.25
N ILE A 60 -11.98 24.23 -7.49
CA ILE A 60 -11.33 22.98 -7.91
C ILE A 60 -10.28 23.35 -8.95
N LYS A 61 -9.02 23.05 -8.65
CA LYS A 61 -7.88 23.43 -9.51
C LYS A 61 -7.10 22.20 -9.95
N LEU A 62 -6.64 22.22 -11.20
CA LEU A 62 -5.58 21.34 -11.66
C LEU A 62 -4.25 21.92 -11.22
N VAL A 63 -3.37 21.08 -10.68
CA VAL A 63 -2.06 21.48 -10.18
C VAL A 63 -0.99 20.59 -10.80
N ASP A 64 -0.13 21.15 -11.64
CA ASP A 64 1.09 20.46 -12.06
C ASP A 64 2.11 20.56 -10.92
N LEU A 65 2.35 19.46 -10.23
CA LEU A 65 3.28 19.41 -9.10
C LEU A 65 4.75 19.51 -9.56
N ASN A 66 5.03 19.40 -10.87
CA ASN A 66 6.38 19.65 -11.39
C ASN A 66 6.71 21.14 -11.50
N VAL A 67 5.71 22.00 -11.73
CA VAL A 67 5.91 23.43 -12.00
C VAL A 67 5.97 24.19 -10.68
N THR A 68 6.97 23.87 -9.87
CA THR A 68 7.35 24.63 -8.68
C THR A 68 8.80 25.05 -8.79
N GLU A 69 9.04 26.34 -8.66
CA GLU A 69 10.38 26.91 -8.58
C GLU A 69 11.21 26.26 -7.45
N PRO A 70 12.46 25.82 -7.70
CA PRO A 70 13.29 25.15 -6.69
C PRO A 70 13.43 25.94 -5.38
N GLN A 71 13.59 27.25 -5.47
CA GLN A 71 13.69 28.17 -4.32
C GLN A 71 12.43 28.19 -3.45
N ASN A 72 11.28 27.83 -4.00
CA ASN A 72 9.99 27.80 -3.30
C ASN A 72 9.57 26.38 -2.94
N THR A 73 10.39 25.37 -3.21
CA THR A 73 10.09 23.95 -2.94
C THR A 73 10.78 23.53 -1.65
N PRO A 74 10.08 23.25 -0.54
CA PRO A 74 10.73 22.86 0.72
C PRO A 74 11.65 21.64 0.57
N LEU A 75 12.85 21.74 1.14
CA LEU A 75 13.73 20.60 1.33
C LEU A 75 13.38 19.92 2.67
N VAL A 76 12.97 18.67 2.61
CA VAL A 76 12.66 17.86 3.79
C VAL A 76 13.78 16.87 4.04
N ASP A 77 14.44 16.98 5.19
CA ASP A 77 15.48 16.06 5.65
C ASP A 77 14.89 15.10 6.70
N LEU A 78 14.95 13.79 6.46
CA LEU A 78 14.52 12.80 7.43
C LEU A 78 15.54 12.54 8.55
N GLY A 79 16.76 13.09 8.46
CA GLY A 79 17.85 12.77 9.38
C GLY A 79 18.07 11.25 9.47
N THR A 80 18.26 10.74 10.67
CA THR A 80 18.46 9.30 10.93
C THR A 80 17.23 8.44 10.65
N LEU A 81 16.06 9.02 10.34
CA LEU A 81 14.84 8.28 10.01
C LEU A 81 14.79 7.83 8.55
N SER A 82 15.68 8.32 7.69
CA SER A 82 15.75 7.88 6.29
C SER A 82 16.15 6.41 6.21
N GLU A 83 15.40 5.63 5.43
CA GLU A 83 15.73 4.24 5.13
C GLU A 83 17.05 4.10 4.36
N LEU A 84 17.44 5.12 3.59
CA LEU A 84 18.70 5.15 2.84
C LEU A 84 19.91 5.30 3.74
N ARG A 85 19.74 5.93 4.92
CA ARG A 85 20.82 6.11 5.91
C ARG A 85 21.02 4.91 6.83
N GLN A 86 20.12 3.90 6.78
CA GLN A 86 20.24 2.69 7.61
C GLN A 86 21.31 1.72 7.11
N VAL A 87 21.75 1.88 5.86
CA VAL A 87 22.75 1.02 5.23
C VAL A 87 23.74 1.90 4.50
N GLN A 88 25.03 1.66 4.71
CA GLN A 88 26.08 2.36 3.98
C GLN A 88 26.17 1.78 2.56
N ARG A 89 25.79 2.58 1.56
CA ARG A 89 25.90 2.27 0.13
C ARG A 89 26.16 3.53 -0.67
N THR A 90 26.64 3.36 -1.89
CA THR A 90 26.51 4.41 -2.90
C THR A 90 25.14 4.29 -3.55
N TRP A 91 24.30 5.31 -3.36
CA TRP A 91 23.00 5.41 -3.98
C TRP A 91 23.10 6.20 -5.27
N TYR A 92 22.27 5.84 -6.25
CA TYR A 92 22.18 6.55 -7.51
C TYR A 92 20.72 6.86 -7.83
N ASP A 93 20.51 8.02 -8.45
CA ASP A 93 19.21 8.38 -8.99
C ASP A 93 18.85 7.55 -10.23
N ALA A 94 17.72 7.86 -10.87
CA ALA A 94 17.27 7.14 -12.05
C ALA A 94 18.18 7.30 -13.28
N HIS A 95 19.09 8.28 -13.27
CA HIS A 95 20.07 8.53 -14.33
C HIS A 95 21.43 7.90 -14.06
N GLY A 96 21.58 7.26 -12.90
CA GLY A 96 22.87 6.72 -12.48
C GLY A 96 23.82 7.78 -11.94
N LYS A 97 23.34 8.99 -11.61
CA LYS A 97 24.13 9.99 -10.90
C LYS A 97 24.20 9.59 -9.43
N ALA A 98 25.41 9.59 -8.87
CA ALA A 98 25.62 9.28 -7.47
C ALA A 98 24.96 10.36 -6.59
N MET A 99 24.30 9.92 -5.52
CA MET A 99 23.72 10.80 -4.51
C MET A 99 24.64 10.79 -3.29
N HIS A 100 24.90 11.96 -2.72
CA HIS A 100 25.70 12.10 -1.51
C HIS A 100 24.87 12.56 -0.32
N ASP A 101 25.36 12.26 0.88
CA ASP A 101 24.80 12.84 2.09
C ASP A 101 25.27 14.29 2.19
N GLY A 102 24.37 15.19 2.60
CA GLY A 102 24.64 16.62 2.58
C GLY A 102 24.17 17.37 1.33
N ASP A 103 23.91 16.67 0.22
CA ASP A 103 23.40 17.27 -1.02
C ASP A 103 21.96 17.83 -0.85
N ASP A 104 21.57 18.69 -1.79
CA ASP A 104 20.26 19.34 -1.87
C ASP A 104 19.67 19.21 -3.29
N PRO A 105 18.76 18.25 -3.52
CA PRO A 105 18.43 17.11 -2.65
C PRO A 105 19.55 16.04 -2.64
N GLY A 106 19.41 15.04 -1.75
CA GLY A 106 20.48 14.07 -1.47
C GLY A 106 19.97 12.84 -0.73
N ILE A 107 20.88 12.08 -0.11
CA ILE A 107 20.50 10.89 0.67
C ILE A 107 19.57 11.31 1.82
N GLY A 108 18.33 10.81 1.81
CA GLY A 108 17.33 11.10 2.85
C GLY A 108 16.80 12.53 2.86
N ARG A 109 17.06 13.30 1.79
CA ARG A 109 16.67 14.70 1.62
C ARG A 109 15.92 14.86 0.32
N TYR A 110 14.69 15.36 0.39
CA TYR A 110 13.79 15.41 -0.76
C TYR A 110 13.18 16.80 -0.90
N ARG A 111 13.15 17.32 -2.12
CA ARG A 111 12.39 18.52 -2.48
C ARG A 111 10.95 18.11 -2.75
N ILE A 112 10.00 18.69 -2.03
CA ILE A 112 8.59 18.27 -2.05
C ILE A 112 7.71 19.41 -2.54
N ALA A 113 6.78 19.11 -3.45
CA ALA A 113 5.82 20.07 -3.96
C ALA A 113 5.04 20.76 -2.80
N PRO A 114 5.08 22.09 -2.67
CA PRO A 114 4.48 22.82 -1.55
C PRO A 114 2.99 22.55 -1.38
N ALA A 115 2.25 22.44 -2.49
CA ALA A 115 0.82 22.16 -2.49
C ALA A 115 0.46 20.86 -1.73
N VAL A 116 1.38 19.89 -1.68
CA VAL A 116 1.22 18.65 -0.91
C VAL A 116 1.41 18.93 0.56
N LEU A 117 2.43 19.70 0.93
CA LEU A 117 2.73 20.02 2.33
C LEU A 117 1.70 20.99 2.94
N GLU A 118 1.07 21.83 2.13
CA GLU A 118 0.07 22.78 2.61
C GLU A 118 -1.33 22.17 2.76
N ALA A 119 -1.58 20.98 2.20
CA ALA A 119 -2.89 20.34 2.23
C ALA A 119 -3.23 19.77 3.62
N ASP A 120 -4.48 19.94 4.08
CA ASP A 120 -4.98 19.32 5.32
C ASP A 120 -5.31 17.82 5.15
N VAL A 121 -5.70 17.44 3.93
CA VAL A 121 -6.16 16.09 3.56
C VAL A 121 -5.54 15.68 2.24
N ILE A 122 -4.96 14.48 2.22
CA ILE A 122 -4.44 13.84 1.01
C ILE A 122 -5.39 12.70 0.61
N VAL A 123 -5.92 12.81 -0.60
CA VAL A 123 -6.67 11.73 -1.26
C VAL A 123 -5.80 11.15 -2.34
N ASN A 124 -5.15 10.02 -2.04
CA ASN A 124 -4.22 9.35 -2.93
C ASN A 124 -4.99 8.45 -3.91
N VAL A 125 -4.78 8.62 -5.22
CA VAL A 125 -5.53 7.87 -6.25
C VAL A 125 -4.61 7.12 -7.21
N PRO A 126 -3.88 6.09 -6.72
CA PRO A 126 -2.97 5.33 -7.55
C PRO A 126 -3.70 4.36 -8.47
N LYS A 127 -3.00 3.90 -9.51
CA LYS A 127 -3.45 2.86 -10.45
C LYS A 127 -2.74 1.55 -10.11
N ALA A 128 -3.47 0.44 -9.99
CA ALA A 128 -2.86 -0.88 -9.75
C ALA A 128 -2.07 -1.35 -10.98
N LYS A 129 -0.75 -1.49 -10.86
CA LYS A 129 0.12 -2.00 -11.94
C LYS A 129 1.29 -2.79 -11.36
N VAL A 130 1.89 -3.65 -12.17
CA VAL A 130 3.16 -4.28 -11.83
C VAL A 130 4.33 -3.30 -12.04
N HIS A 131 5.37 -3.39 -11.20
CA HIS A 131 6.58 -2.56 -11.26
C HIS A 131 7.84 -3.40 -11.07
N CYS A 132 8.87 -3.19 -11.90
CA CYS A 132 10.04 -4.07 -11.98
C CYS A 132 10.90 -4.11 -10.71
N SER A 133 10.96 -2.99 -9.97
CA SER A 133 11.79 -2.82 -8.77
C SER A 133 10.99 -2.62 -7.49
N GLY A 134 9.68 -2.36 -7.61
CA GLY A 134 8.79 -2.14 -6.46
C GLY A 134 7.79 -3.27 -6.25
N GLY A 135 7.79 -4.27 -7.14
CA GLY A 135 6.74 -5.28 -7.25
C GLY A 135 5.45 -4.73 -7.85
N ILE A 136 4.89 -3.69 -7.24
CA ILE A 136 3.63 -3.06 -7.68
C ILE A 136 3.69 -1.52 -7.62
N THR A 137 2.83 -0.86 -8.38
CA THR A 137 2.53 0.57 -8.27
C THR A 137 1.20 0.77 -7.56
N VAL A 138 1.21 1.42 -6.41
CA VAL A 138 0.04 1.61 -5.54
C VAL A 138 0.33 2.75 -4.55
N ALA A 139 -0.13 2.69 -3.31
CA ALA A 139 -0.11 3.77 -2.35
C ALA A 139 1.31 4.27 -2.06
N MET A 140 2.24 3.35 -1.73
CA MET A 140 3.60 3.72 -1.38
C MET A 140 4.34 4.37 -2.55
N LYS A 141 4.26 3.75 -3.74
CA LYS A 141 4.97 4.19 -4.95
C LYS A 141 4.44 5.51 -5.49
N ASN A 142 3.15 5.81 -5.30
CA ASN A 142 2.55 7.04 -5.82
C ASN A 142 3.23 8.30 -5.23
N MET A 143 3.86 8.19 -4.06
CA MET A 143 4.56 9.30 -3.41
C MET A 143 5.87 9.70 -4.09
N VAL A 144 6.36 8.92 -5.07
CA VAL A 144 7.42 9.42 -5.98
C VAL A 144 6.93 10.64 -6.77
N GLY A 145 5.62 10.75 -6.98
CA GLY A 145 4.99 11.94 -7.57
C GLY A 145 4.98 13.18 -6.67
N LEU A 146 5.46 13.12 -5.42
CA LEU A 146 5.58 14.32 -4.59
C LEU A 146 6.82 15.17 -4.93
N ILE A 147 7.83 14.53 -5.55
CA ILE A 147 9.06 15.19 -5.97
C ILE A 147 8.75 15.93 -7.27
N PRO A 148 9.01 17.23 -7.41
CA PRO A 148 8.90 17.90 -8.70
C PRO A 148 9.96 17.38 -9.70
N ALA A 149 9.65 17.40 -11.00
CA ALA A 149 10.65 17.23 -12.07
C ALA A 149 10.89 18.60 -12.70
N TRP A 150 12.02 19.25 -12.40
CA TRP A 150 12.20 20.69 -12.65
C TRP A 150 12.53 21.08 -14.12
N ASP A 151 12.93 20.14 -14.98
CA ASP A 151 13.82 20.47 -16.11
C ASP A 151 13.21 20.63 -17.52
N GLY A 152 11.99 21.15 -17.64
CA GLY A 152 11.59 21.77 -18.92
C GLY A 152 11.58 20.84 -20.16
N PRO A 153 11.34 21.37 -21.37
CA PRO A 153 11.50 20.64 -22.62
C PRO A 153 12.95 20.59 -23.16
N TYR A 154 13.95 21.11 -22.42
CA TYR A 154 15.35 21.23 -22.90
C TYR A 154 16.44 20.84 -21.88
N GLY A 155 16.10 20.34 -20.70
CA GLY A 155 17.06 19.66 -19.82
C GLY A 155 17.26 18.21 -20.24
N ASP A 156 18.37 17.62 -19.84
CA ASP A 156 18.76 16.21 -19.96
C ASP A 156 17.86 15.22 -19.19
N GLY A 157 16.61 15.63 -18.91
CA GLY A 157 15.53 14.76 -18.49
C GLY A 157 15.62 14.34 -17.03
N ALA A 158 16.11 15.20 -16.12
CA ALA A 158 16.17 14.93 -14.68
C ALA A 158 14.85 14.34 -14.16
N LEU A 159 14.86 13.02 -13.94
CA LEU A 159 13.80 12.28 -13.29
C LEU A 159 13.77 12.73 -11.83
N LYS A 160 12.64 12.47 -11.17
CA LYS A 160 12.43 12.66 -9.74
C LYS A 160 13.71 12.33 -8.94
N GLU A 161 14.27 13.33 -8.25
CA GLU A 161 15.55 13.22 -7.53
C GLU A 161 15.41 12.36 -6.26
N CYS A 162 15.35 11.04 -6.44
CA CYS A 162 15.41 10.04 -5.39
C CYS A 162 16.24 8.83 -5.82
N ALA A 163 16.68 8.03 -4.85
CA ALA A 163 17.44 6.83 -5.13
C ALA A 163 16.59 5.80 -5.89
N HIS A 164 17.12 5.30 -7.01
CA HIS A 164 16.49 4.27 -7.84
C HIS A 164 17.32 2.98 -7.89
N THR A 165 18.63 3.08 -7.71
CA THR A 165 19.56 1.95 -7.68
C THR A 165 20.70 2.21 -6.68
N SER A 166 21.43 1.18 -6.27
CA SER A 166 22.69 1.30 -5.54
C SER A 166 23.87 0.66 -6.28
N ASP A 167 25.07 0.82 -5.75
CA ASP A 167 26.27 0.07 -6.12
C ASP A 167 26.06 -1.45 -6.21
N VAL A 168 25.43 -2.04 -5.20
CA VAL A 168 25.03 -3.46 -5.17
C VAL A 168 24.10 -3.79 -6.34
N ASP A 169 23.11 -2.94 -6.58
CA ASP A 169 22.12 -3.16 -7.63
C ASP A 169 22.71 -3.05 -9.05
N GLN A 170 23.67 -2.13 -9.24
CA GLN A 170 24.40 -1.98 -10.50
C GLN A 170 25.37 -3.13 -10.74
N ALA A 171 26.08 -3.59 -9.70
CA ALA A 171 26.96 -4.76 -9.79
C ALA A 171 26.21 -6.04 -10.18
N GLY A 172 24.94 -6.16 -9.81
CA GLY A 172 24.05 -7.26 -10.21
C GLY A 172 23.65 -7.28 -11.70
N GLY A 173 24.06 -6.29 -12.50
CA GLY A 173 23.93 -6.30 -13.96
C GLY A 173 22.52 -6.00 -14.52
N ARG A 174 21.61 -5.45 -13.71
CA ARG A 174 20.20 -5.19 -14.11
C ARG A 174 19.75 -3.74 -13.98
N ARG A 175 20.67 -2.78 -13.84
CA ARG A 175 20.37 -1.34 -13.61
C ARG A 175 19.32 -1.11 -12.50
N GLY A 176 19.30 -1.93 -11.46
CA GLY A 176 18.28 -1.87 -10.40
C GLY A 176 16.84 -2.28 -10.82
N MET A 177 16.61 -2.70 -12.06
CA MET A 177 15.30 -3.13 -12.57
C MET A 177 15.02 -4.61 -12.29
N TYR A 178 14.93 -4.96 -11.01
CA TYR A 178 14.59 -6.32 -10.58
C TYR A 178 14.06 -6.31 -9.14
N LEU A 179 13.34 -7.37 -8.75
CA LEU A 179 12.58 -7.40 -7.49
C LEU A 179 13.45 -7.44 -6.24
N GLU A 180 14.68 -7.92 -6.40
CA GLU A 180 15.66 -7.89 -5.31
C GLU A 180 16.31 -6.52 -5.11
N ASN A 181 15.94 -5.50 -5.90
CA ASN A 181 16.32 -4.10 -5.67
C ASN A 181 16.04 -3.73 -4.21
N ASP A 182 17.08 -3.29 -3.51
CA ASP A 182 17.01 -2.89 -2.10
C ASP A 182 17.20 -1.37 -1.95
N THR A 183 16.68 -0.62 -2.93
CA THR A 183 16.83 0.83 -3.03
C THR A 183 15.48 1.52 -3.08
N ILE A 184 14.65 1.25 -4.10
CA ILE A 184 13.50 2.12 -4.38
C ILE A 184 12.45 2.11 -3.27
N TRP A 185 12.28 0.99 -2.55
CA TRP A 185 11.35 0.90 -1.42
C TRP A 185 11.74 1.84 -0.27
N ARG A 186 13.04 2.12 -0.11
CA ARG A 186 13.59 3.03 0.90
C ARG A 186 13.14 4.46 0.63
N SER A 187 13.29 4.91 -0.62
CA SER A 187 12.78 6.21 -1.05
C SER A 187 11.25 6.29 -0.98
N MET A 188 10.53 5.22 -1.33
CA MET A 188 9.07 5.19 -1.13
C MET A 188 8.70 5.39 0.34
N ALA A 189 9.36 4.68 1.26
CA ALA A 189 9.08 4.78 2.69
C ALA A 189 9.41 6.17 3.25
N ASP A 190 10.54 6.76 2.84
CA ASP A 190 10.91 8.13 3.19
C ASP A 190 9.83 9.13 2.73
N LEU A 191 9.41 9.06 1.47
CA LEU A 191 8.41 9.97 0.89
C LEU A 191 7.03 9.83 1.55
N ASN A 192 6.63 8.61 1.92
CA ASN A 192 5.38 8.39 2.66
C ASN A 192 5.48 8.95 4.09
N ARG A 193 6.65 8.88 4.74
CA ARG A 193 6.86 9.55 6.05
C ARG A 193 6.80 11.06 5.91
N ILE A 194 7.39 11.62 4.85
CA ILE A 194 7.30 13.06 4.58
C ILE A 194 5.84 13.48 4.38
N LEU A 195 5.09 12.77 3.52
CA LEU A 195 3.68 13.05 3.26
C LEU A 195 2.85 13.11 4.55
N LEU A 196 3.04 12.13 5.44
CA LEU A 196 2.21 11.98 6.62
C LEU A 196 2.69 12.85 7.80
N TYR A 197 4.00 13.09 7.94
CA TYR A 197 4.57 13.64 9.18
C TYR A 197 5.34 14.96 9.03
N ALA A 198 5.70 15.40 7.82
CA ALA A 198 6.27 16.73 7.65
C ALA A 198 5.16 17.79 7.74
N ASP A 199 5.41 18.92 8.41
CA ASP A 199 4.49 20.06 8.40
C ASP A 199 4.59 20.87 7.09
N ALA A 200 3.84 21.97 7.00
CA ALA A 200 3.84 22.85 5.82
C ALA A 200 5.21 23.50 5.53
N GLN A 201 6.11 23.54 6.51
CA GLN A 201 7.47 24.06 6.37
C GLN A 201 8.49 22.96 6.03
N GLY A 202 8.04 21.71 5.89
CA GLY A 202 8.92 20.59 5.61
C GLY A 202 9.66 20.05 6.82
N THR A 203 9.21 20.34 8.05
CA THR A 203 9.81 19.81 9.27
C THR A 203 9.05 18.57 9.74
N LEU A 204 9.75 17.45 9.98
CA LEU A 204 9.14 16.24 10.52
C LEU A 204 8.60 16.46 11.94
N ARG A 205 7.38 15.96 12.18
CA ARG A 205 6.69 15.99 13.46
C ARG A 205 6.44 14.56 13.95
N ALA A 206 6.28 14.41 15.26
CA ALA A 206 6.02 13.11 15.89
C ALA A 206 4.60 12.58 15.62
N THR A 207 3.66 13.45 15.24
CA THR A 207 2.28 13.11 14.93
C THR A 207 1.98 13.35 13.44
N PRO A 208 1.03 12.63 12.85
CA PRO A 208 0.60 12.92 11.48
C PRO A 208 0.12 14.36 11.33
N GLN A 209 0.55 15.04 10.27
CA GLN A 209 0.22 16.43 9.96
C GLN A 209 -0.93 16.55 8.95
N ARG A 210 -1.32 15.44 8.31
CA ARG A 210 -2.40 15.41 7.31
C ARG A 210 -3.25 14.17 7.50
N ARG A 211 -4.54 14.29 7.18
CA ARG A 211 -5.40 13.11 7.04
C ARG A 211 -5.13 12.46 5.69
N TYR A 212 -5.16 11.14 5.64
CA TYR A 212 -4.84 10.38 4.44
C TYR A 212 -5.93 9.35 4.15
N VAL A 213 -6.30 9.24 2.89
CA VAL A 213 -7.06 8.09 2.37
C VAL A 213 -6.55 7.77 0.97
N CYS A 214 -6.42 6.48 0.68
CA CYS A 214 -6.02 5.97 -0.62
C CYS A 214 -7.21 5.25 -1.27
N LEU A 215 -7.45 5.54 -2.54
CA LEU A 215 -8.44 4.88 -3.39
C LEU A 215 -7.72 4.36 -4.64
N VAL A 216 -7.44 3.07 -4.67
CA VAL A 216 -6.75 2.44 -5.79
C VAL A 216 -7.73 2.22 -6.94
N ASP A 217 -7.45 2.83 -8.09
CA ASP A 217 -8.09 2.46 -9.35
C ASP A 217 -7.51 1.12 -9.82
N ALA A 218 -8.28 0.06 -9.58
CA ALA A 218 -8.02 -1.28 -10.06
C ALA A 218 -9.19 -1.81 -10.89
N LEU A 219 -9.97 -0.93 -11.53
CA LEU A 219 -11.00 -1.37 -12.49
C LEU A 219 -10.32 -2.03 -13.69
N THR A 220 -9.30 -1.34 -14.20
CA THR A 220 -8.33 -1.87 -15.16
C THR A 220 -6.95 -1.72 -14.56
N ALA A 221 -6.41 -2.81 -14.02
CA ALA A 221 -5.02 -2.92 -13.61
C ALA A 221 -4.10 -3.09 -14.82
N ALA A 222 -2.80 -3.20 -14.59
CA ALA A 222 -1.83 -3.54 -15.64
C ALA A 222 -0.86 -4.64 -15.20
N GLU A 223 -0.69 -5.65 -16.05
CA GLU A 223 0.27 -6.75 -15.92
C GLU A 223 1.41 -6.64 -16.95
N ALA A 224 2.21 -7.70 -17.08
CA ALA A 224 3.40 -7.83 -17.92
C ALA A 224 4.59 -6.93 -17.52
N SER A 225 4.46 -5.61 -17.63
CA SER A 225 5.62 -4.71 -17.52
C SER A 225 5.22 -3.27 -17.24
N GLN A 226 6.09 -2.49 -16.62
CA GLN A 226 5.88 -1.05 -16.43
C GLN A 226 6.11 -0.27 -17.73
N TYR A 227 6.92 -0.82 -18.65
CA TYR A 227 7.26 -0.20 -19.94
C TYR A 227 6.32 -0.65 -21.05
N GLN A 228 5.84 -1.89 -20.98
CA GLN A 228 4.84 -2.44 -21.90
C GLN A 228 3.65 -3.01 -21.11
N PRO A 229 2.91 -2.15 -20.40
CA PRO A 229 1.79 -2.59 -19.57
C PRO A 229 0.69 -3.21 -20.41
N GLN A 230 0.23 -4.39 -20.02
CA GLN A 230 -0.95 -5.03 -20.61
C GLN A 230 -2.17 -4.80 -19.69
N PRO A 231 -3.29 -4.24 -20.19
CA PRO A 231 -4.48 -4.03 -19.39
C PRO A 231 -5.03 -5.34 -18.82
N PHE A 232 -5.37 -5.35 -17.54
CA PHE A 232 -5.98 -6.48 -16.84
C PHE A 232 -7.25 -6.03 -16.10
N PRO A 233 -8.44 -6.60 -16.37
CA PRO A 233 -9.68 -6.17 -15.75
C PRO A 233 -9.84 -6.74 -14.34
N LEU A 234 -9.16 -6.13 -13.35
CA LEU A 234 -9.28 -6.55 -11.95
C LEU A 234 -10.64 -6.17 -11.33
N ASN A 235 -11.38 -5.23 -11.95
CA ASN A 235 -12.77 -4.89 -11.65
C ASN A 235 -13.04 -4.57 -10.17
N THR A 236 -12.10 -3.89 -9.51
CA THR A 236 -12.23 -3.59 -8.08
C THR A 236 -11.74 -2.18 -7.75
N VAL A 237 -12.18 -1.69 -6.60
CA VAL A 237 -11.70 -0.45 -5.98
C VAL A 237 -11.29 -0.79 -4.56
N ILE A 238 -10.05 -0.44 -4.20
CA ILE A 238 -9.49 -0.73 -2.88
C ILE A 238 -9.33 0.60 -2.15
N ILE A 239 -9.86 0.67 -0.93
CA ILE A 239 -9.89 1.90 -0.14
C ILE A 239 -9.28 1.62 1.23
N GLY A 240 -8.37 2.48 1.69
CA GLY A 240 -7.75 2.38 3.01
C GLY A 240 -7.14 3.69 3.48
N ALA A 241 -6.83 3.77 4.78
CA ALA A 241 -6.31 4.98 5.42
C ALA A 241 -4.81 4.88 5.78
N ASP A 242 -4.17 3.77 5.46
CA ASP A 242 -2.74 3.56 5.66
C ASP A 242 -2.12 2.91 4.40
N PRO A 243 -0.96 3.42 3.93
CA PRO A 243 -0.40 3.00 2.64
C PRO A 243 0.09 1.54 2.64
N ILE A 244 0.62 1.03 3.76
CA ILE A 244 1.08 -0.37 3.83
C ILE A 244 -0.08 -1.34 3.67
N SER A 245 -1.20 -1.13 4.37
CA SER A 245 -2.34 -2.05 4.25
C SER A 245 -2.94 -2.02 2.85
N VAL A 246 -3.03 -0.84 2.24
CA VAL A 246 -3.52 -0.68 0.88
C VAL A 246 -2.65 -1.44 -0.11
N ASP A 247 -1.33 -1.33 0.01
CA ASP A 247 -0.38 -2.03 -0.86
C ASP A 247 -0.45 -3.55 -0.64
N ALA A 248 -0.49 -4.01 0.61
CA ALA A 248 -0.54 -5.42 0.95
C ALA A 248 -1.83 -6.10 0.42
N VAL A 249 -2.99 -5.46 0.60
CA VAL A 249 -4.27 -5.95 0.08
C VAL A 249 -4.29 -5.90 -1.44
N THR A 250 -3.78 -4.82 -2.06
CA THR A 250 -3.74 -4.72 -3.52
C THR A 250 -2.82 -5.77 -4.14
N ALA A 251 -1.65 -6.02 -3.55
CA ALA A 251 -0.75 -7.08 -3.96
C ALA A 251 -1.49 -8.43 -3.99
N ARG A 252 -2.26 -8.72 -2.94
CA ARG A 252 -3.06 -9.93 -2.87
C ARG A 252 -4.16 -9.99 -3.92
N CYS A 253 -4.86 -8.89 -4.17
CA CYS A 253 -5.84 -8.82 -5.26
C CYS A 253 -5.20 -9.10 -6.63
N MET A 254 -3.95 -8.70 -6.82
CA MET A 254 -3.16 -9.00 -8.03
C MET A 254 -2.58 -10.44 -8.06
N GLY A 255 -2.89 -11.25 -7.05
CA GLY A 255 -2.40 -12.61 -6.89
C GLY A 255 -0.94 -12.72 -6.43
N PHE A 256 -0.42 -11.67 -5.80
CA PHE A 256 0.92 -11.66 -5.23
C PHE A 256 0.92 -11.89 -3.72
N ASP A 257 2.02 -12.42 -3.21
CA ASP A 257 2.32 -12.54 -1.79
C ASP A 257 2.85 -11.20 -1.26
N PRO A 258 2.10 -10.48 -0.41
CA PRO A 258 2.54 -9.20 0.14
C PRO A 258 3.80 -9.32 1.00
N ARG A 259 4.12 -10.52 1.51
CA ARG A 259 5.33 -10.77 2.32
C ARG A 259 6.62 -10.68 1.50
N GLN A 260 6.51 -10.82 0.17
CA GLN A 260 7.64 -10.69 -0.76
C GLN A 260 7.90 -9.22 -1.15
N LEU A 261 7.00 -8.30 -0.79
CA LEU A 261 7.15 -6.88 -1.11
C LEU A 261 7.93 -6.15 -0.02
N LYS A 262 9.14 -5.71 -0.34
CA LYS A 262 9.98 -4.90 0.58
C LYS A 262 9.29 -3.59 0.99
N SER A 263 8.55 -2.96 0.08
CA SER A 263 7.74 -1.76 0.36
C SER A 263 6.58 -1.99 1.34
N VAL A 264 6.18 -3.25 1.55
CA VAL A 264 5.22 -3.64 2.58
C VAL A 264 5.98 -4.07 3.82
N MET A 265 6.80 -5.12 3.72
CA MET A 265 7.38 -5.76 4.90
C MET A 265 8.48 -4.93 5.56
N GLN A 266 9.42 -4.40 4.80
CA GLN A 266 10.57 -3.68 5.37
C GLN A 266 10.19 -2.26 5.79
N ALA A 267 9.36 -1.57 4.99
CA ALA A 267 8.87 -0.23 5.33
C ALA A 267 8.03 -0.21 6.64
N ALA A 268 7.37 -1.32 6.96
CA ALA A 268 6.53 -1.47 8.15
C ALA A 268 7.30 -1.79 9.45
N VAL A 269 8.59 -2.14 9.36
CA VAL A 269 9.38 -2.53 10.54
C VAL A 269 9.57 -1.36 11.50
N ARG A 270 9.86 -0.16 10.97
CA ARG A 270 10.16 1.01 11.79
C ARG A 270 8.92 1.49 12.54
N GLN A 271 9.07 1.66 13.86
CA GLN A 271 8.00 2.09 14.75
C GLN A 271 7.91 3.61 14.86
N GLU A 272 9.02 4.33 14.62
CA GLU A 272 9.04 5.78 14.49
C GLU A 272 8.37 6.20 13.18
N LEU A 273 7.38 7.09 13.28
CA LEU A 273 6.58 7.59 12.15
C LEU A 273 6.02 6.41 11.32
N PRO A 274 5.18 5.55 11.91
CA PRO A 274 4.74 4.30 11.28
C PRO A 274 3.86 4.59 10.05
N LEU A 275 3.93 3.70 9.07
CA LEU A 275 3.20 3.81 7.80
C LEU A 275 2.02 2.83 7.69
N GLY A 276 1.83 1.99 8.71
CA GLY A 276 0.84 0.91 8.75
C GLY A 276 1.33 -0.28 9.58
N PRO A 277 0.60 -1.41 9.58
CA PRO A 277 0.94 -2.56 10.40
C PRO A 277 2.16 -3.33 9.88
N SER A 278 2.97 -3.84 10.80
CA SER A 278 4.17 -4.64 10.50
C SER A 278 3.91 -6.05 10.00
N THR A 279 2.66 -6.52 10.05
CA THR A 279 2.27 -7.86 9.58
C THR A 279 0.93 -7.81 8.85
N PRO A 280 0.78 -8.54 7.72
CA PRO A 280 -0.47 -8.57 6.98
C PRO A 280 -1.68 -9.06 7.79
N ALA A 281 -1.48 -10.02 8.70
CA ALA A 281 -2.52 -10.56 9.57
C ALA A 281 -3.25 -9.52 10.46
N ARG A 282 -2.66 -8.33 10.66
CA ARG A 282 -3.28 -7.23 11.43
C ARG A 282 -4.21 -6.37 10.57
N ILE A 283 -4.25 -6.60 9.27
CA ILE A 283 -5.08 -5.86 8.33
C ILE A 283 -6.44 -6.54 8.25
N ARG A 284 -7.47 -5.80 8.64
CA ARG A 284 -8.85 -6.26 8.44
C ARG A 284 -9.33 -5.86 7.05
N VAL A 285 -9.72 -6.85 6.26
CA VAL A 285 -10.30 -6.63 4.93
C VAL A 285 -11.81 -6.76 5.00
N ILE A 286 -12.53 -5.81 4.42
CA ILE A 286 -13.99 -5.86 4.29
C ILE A 286 -14.33 -5.74 2.82
N THR A 287 -15.01 -6.74 2.28
CA THR A 287 -15.51 -6.75 0.90
C THR A 287 -16.97 -6.31 0.86
N ALA A 288 -17.41 -5.80 -0.29
CA ALA A 288 -18.79 -5.32 -0.46
C ALA A 288 -19.85 -6.41 -0.22
N ASP A 289 -19.52 -7.68 -0.50
CA ASP A 289 -20.39 -8.84 -0.31
C ASP A 289 -20.08 -9.65 0.96
N GLN A 290 -19.19 -9.14 1.82
CA GLN A 290 -18.77 -9.76 3.09
C GLN A 290 -18.09 -11.14 2.94
N ARG A 291 -17.70 -11.55 1.73
CA ARG A 291 -16.91 -12.78 1.52
C ARG A 291 -15.41 -12.49 1.64
N GLY A 292 -14.63 -13.51 2.02
CA GLY A 292 -13.18 -13.42 2.10
C GLY A 292 -12.53 -13.05 0.76
N LEU A 293 -11.34 -12.45 0.82
CA LEU A 293 -10.64 -11.95 -0.37
C LEU A 293 -10.35 -13.07 -1.38
N ASN A 294 -10.08 -14.27 -0.88
CA ASN A 294 -9.86 -15.49 -1.66
C ASN A 294 -11.06 -15.96 -2.49
N ALA A 295 -12.28 -15.52 -2.17
CA ALA A 295 -13.45 -15.79 -3.00
C ALA A 295 -13.47 -14.97 -4.30
N HIS A 296 -12.65 -13.92 -4.36
CA HIS A 296 -12.65 -12.91 -5.43
C HIS A 296 -11.36 -12.93 -6.24
N PHE A 297 -10.22 -13.09 -5.58
CA PHE A 297 -8.90 -12.91 -6.20
C PHE A 297 -8.04 -14.15 -5.98
N ARG A 298 -7.91 -14.96 -7.04
CA ARG A 298 -7.06 -16.16 -7.08
C ARG A 298 -6.18 -16.22 -8.32
N GLN A 299 -6.38 -15.30 -9.26
CA GLN A 299 -5.62 -15.22 -10.48
C GLN A 299 -4.39 -14.36 -10.26
N VAL A 300 -3.22 -14.91 -10.57
CA VAL A 300 -1.97 -14.17 -10.56
C VAL A 300 -1.80 -13.42 -11.88
N LEU A 301 -1.48 -12.13 -11.80
CA LEU A 301 -1.11 -11.33 -12.96
C LEU A 301 0.19 -11.85 -13.59
N LYS A 302 0.23 -11.84 -14.92
CA LYS A 302 1.28 -12.51 -15.69
C LYS A 302 2.55 -11.65 -15.82
N PRO A 303 3.74 -12.23 -15.59
CA PRO A 303 5.02 -11.58 -15.86
C PRO A 303 5.34 -11.44 -17.34
N GLU A 304 6.09 -10.39 -17.68
CA GLU A 304 6.91 -10.38 -18.90
C GLU A 304 8.18 -11.21 -18.65
N THR A 305 8.45 -12.19 -19.52
CA THR A 305 9.56 -13.14 -19.30
C THR A 305 10.88 -12.72 -19.96
N GLN A 306 10.87 -11.66 -20.78
CA GLN A 306 11.98 -11.36 -21.69
C GLN A 306 13.05 -10.40 -21.12
N ILE A 307 12.70 -9.54 -20.16
CA ILE A 307 13.60 -8.47 -19.68
C ILE A 307 13.84 -8.59 -18.17
N TYR A 308 12.76 -8.57 -17.39
CA TYR A 308 12.75 -8.82 -15.95
C TYR A 308 11.45 -9.57 -15.64
N SER A 309 11.53 -10.64 -14.86
CA SER A 309 10.38 -11.47 -14.53
C SER A 309 10.23 -11.59 -13.02
N TRP A 310 8.99 -11.57 -12.55
CA TRP A 310 8.64 -11.95 -11.19
C TRP A 310 8.21 -13.41 -11.06
N GLU A 311 8.36 -14.18 -12.13
CA GLU A 311 8.04 -15.59 -12.16
C GLU A 311 8.77 -16.35 -11.05
N GLY A 312 7.98 -16.95 -10.16
CA GLY A 312 8.45 -17.71 -9.01
C GLY A 312 8.85 -16.87 -7.81
N TYR A 313 8.67 -15.55 -7.85
CA TYR A 313 9.09 -14.62 -6.79
C TYR A 313 7.91 -13.99 -6.06
N LEU A 314 6.96 -13.38 -6.79
CA LEU A 314 5.85 -12.65 -6.17
C LEU A 314 4.58 -13.48 -6.04
N GLU A 315 4.44 -14.58 -6.76
CA GLU A 315 3.15 -15.27 -6.85
C GLU A 315 2.72 -15.86 -5.50
N ALA A 316 1.51 -15.52 -5.10
CA ALA A 316 0.87 -16.18 -3.99
C ALA A 316 0.54 -17.64 -4.34
N ARG A 317 0.67 -18.54 -3.35
CA ARG A 317 0.37 -19.97 -3.49
C ARG A 317 -0.64 -20.48 -2.45
N ASP A 318 -1.13 -19.59 -1.62
CA ASP A 318 -1.77 -19.86 -0.32
C ASP A 318 -3.10 -19.11 -0.20
N PHE A 319 -3.99 -19.28 -1.17
CA PHE A 319 -5.31 -18.62 -1.22
C PHE A 319 -6.37 -19.28 -0.33
N ASP A 320 -6.08 -20.46 0.20
CA ASP A 320 -7.05 -21.20 0.99
C ASP A 320 -6.91 -20.83 2.47
N PRO A 321 -8.03 -20.72 3.20
CA PRO A 321 -7.98 -20.37 4.60
C PRO A 321 -7.50 -21.56 5.46
N PRO A 322 -7.20 -21.34 6.75
CA PRO A 322 -6.75 -22.39 7.64
C PRO A 322 -7.69 -23.61 7.64
N ARG A 323 -7.09 -24.81 7.60
CA ARG A 323 -7.84 -26.06 7.64
C ARG A 323 -7.86 -26.63 9.05
N ILE A 324 -9.05 -26.97 9.52
CA ILE A 324 -9.24 -27.72 10.77
C ILE A 324 -8.88 -29.18 10.51
N LEU A 325 -7.94 -29.71 11.29
CA LEU A 325 -7.56 -31.11 11.28
C LEU A 325 -8.36 -31.91 12.32
N ALA A 326 -8.56 -31.32 13.51
CA ALA A 326 -9.31 -31.94 14.59
C ALA A 326 -9.94 -30.87 15.50
N THR A 327 -11.06 -31.21 16.11
CA THR A 327 -11.75 -30.41 17.13
C THR A 327 -12.24 -31.34 18.23
N GLY A 328 -12.03 -30.97 19.48
CA GLY A 328 -12.44 -31.78 20.63
C GLY A 328 -12.63 -30.91 21.87
N TRP A 329 -13.47 -31.37 22.78
CA TRP A 329 -13.56 -30.80 24.13
C TRP A 329 -12.94 -31.81 25.10
N ASP A 330 -11.95 -31.36 25.86
CA ASP A 330 -11.29 -32.19 26.87
C ASP A 330 -12.03 -32.01 28.21
N GLU A 331 -12.72 -33.06 28.65
CA GLU A 331 -13.52 -33.03 29.87
C GLU A 331 -12.69 -32.88 31.14
N HIS A 332 -11.45 -33.37 31.11
CA HIS A 332 -10.58 -33.37 32.27
C HIS A 332 -10.00 -31.98 32.53
N SER A 333 -9.53 -31.31 31.47
CA SER A 333 -9.00 -29.95 31.56
C SER A 333 -10.07 -28.85 31.43
N GLY A 334 -11.27 -29.18 30.94
CA GLY A 334 -12.34 -28.21 30.69
C GLY A 334 -11.99 -27.24 29.57
N THR A 335 -11.31 -27.73 28.52
CA THR A 335 -10.83 -26.89 27.41
C THR A 335 -11.41 -27.31 26.07
N LEU A 336 -11.65 -26.33 25.19
CA LEU A 336 -11.88 -26.57 23.77
C LEU A 336 -10.50 -26.64 23.10
N GLN A 337 -10.29 -27.70 22.33
CA GLN A 337 -9.07 -28.01 21.61
C GLN A 337 -9.34 -28.07 20.10
N VAL A 338 -8.49 -27.39 19.33
CA VAL A 338 -8.60 -27.32 17.87
C VAL A 338 -7.22 -27.47 17.27
N THR A 339 -7.01 -28.50 16.46
CA THR A 339 -5.80 -28.65 15.66
C THR A 339 -6.04 -28.03 14.28
N LEU A 340 -5.19 -27.08 13.90
CA LEU A 340 -5.26 -26.37 12.62
C LEU A 340 -3.98 -26.56 11.83
N HIS A 341 -4.10 -26.49 10.51
CA HIS A 341 -2.98 -26.40 9.59
C HIS A 341 -3.19 -25.29 8.56
N ASP A 342 -2.17 -24.46 8.37
CA ASP A 342 -2.10 -23.45 7.32
C ASP A 342 -0.63 -23.24 6.88
N PRO A 343 -0.29 -23.39 5.58
CA PRO A 343 1.09 -23.22 5.10
C PRO A 343 1.70 -21.85 5.40
N SER A 344 0.85 -20.81 5.50
CA SER A 344 1.25 -19.45 5.82
C SER A 344 1.27 -19.16 7.31
N GLY A 345 0.85 -20.12 8.11
CA GLY A 345 0.76 -20.03 9.56
C GLY A 345 -0.57 -19.43 9.99
N VAL A 346 -1.21 -20.07 10.96
CA VAL A 346 -2.39 -19.57 11.66
C VAL A 346 -1.98 -18.41 12.56
N SER A 347 -2.61 -17.25 12.35
CA SER A 347 -2.33 -16.04 13.13
C SER A 347 -3.19 -15.93 14.37
N TRP A 348 -4.46 -16.31 14.29
CA TRP A 348 -5.38 -16.27 15.42
C TRP A 348 -6.51 -17.27 15.24
N VAL A 349 -7.06 -17.72 16.37
CA VAL A 349 -8.16 -18.67 16.44
C VAL A 349 -9.14 -18.18 17.51
N ARG A 350 -10.43 -18.18 17.18
CA ARG A 350 -11.50 -17.66 18.04
C ARG A 350 -12.70 -18.59 18.03
N VAL A 351 -13.33 -18.72 19.17
CA VAL A 351 -14.66 -19.33 19.29
C VAL A 351 -15.66 -18.29 19.75
N THR A 352 -16.75 -18.16 19.01
CA THR A 352 -17.91 -17.35 19.38
C THR A 352 -19.07 -18.27 19.70
N TYR A 353 -19.72 -18.07 20.84
CA TYR A 353 -20.78 -18.94 21.34
C TYR A 353 -21.84 -18.11 22.08
N ILE A 354 -23.05 -18.65 22.20
CA ILE A 354 -24.12 -18.00 22.98
C ILE A 354 -24.23 -18.69 24.34
N ALA A 355 -24.07 -17.96 25.42
CA ALA A 355 -24.29 -18.45 26.78
C ALA A 355 -25.18 -17.47 27.54
N ASP A 356 -26.19 -17.97 28.24
CA ASP A 356 -27.17 -17.16 28.98
C ASP A 356 -27.89 -16.09 28.11
N GLY A 357 -28.07 -16.37 26.82
CA GLY A 357 -28.66 -15.42 25.86
C GLY A 357 -27.70 -14.34 25.34
N GLU A 358 -26.43 -14.34 25.77
CA GLU A 358 -25.42 -13.39 25.34
C GLU A 358 -24.38 -14.02 24.42
N GLN A 359 -24.01 -13.31 23.36
CA GLN A 359 -22.90 -13.72 22.50
C GLN A 359 -21.57 -13.42 23.21
N ARG A 360 -20.75 -14.46 23.39
CA ARG A 360 -19.42 -14.38 23.98
C ARG A 360 -18.38 -14.85 22.97
N THR A 361 -17.18 -14.28 23.03
CA THR A 361 -16.04 -14.67 22.18
C THR A 361 -14.83 -14.95 23.05
N LYS A 362 -14.08 -16.00 22.71
CA LYS A 362 -12.82 -16.36 23.35
C LYS A 362 -11.74 -16.60 22.30
N ASP A 363 -10.56 -16.03 22.50
CA ASP A 363 -9.35 -16.34 21.74
C ASP A 363 -8.76 -17.66 22.24
N LEU A 364 -8.35 -18.53 21.31
CA LEU A 364 -7.57 -19.72 21.63
C LEU A 364 -6.08 -19.39 21.55
N THR A 365 -5.28 -20.10 22.35
CA THR A 365 -3.83 -19.98 22.38
C THR A 365 -3.18 -21.24 21.83
N LEU A 366 -2.11 -21.10 21.04
CA LEU A 366 -1.28 -22.23 20.60
C LEU A 366 -0.61 -22.86 21.83
N VAL A 367 -0.87 -24.15 22.07
CA VAL A 367 -0.34 -24.91 23.22
C VAL A 367 0.65 -26.00 22.82
N GLU A 368 0.58 -26.49 21.58
CA GLU A 368 1.50 -27.50 21.04
C GLU A 368 1.70 -27.31 19.53
N GLY A 369 2.89 -27.65 19.02
CA GLY A 369 3.23 -27.55 17.61
C GLY A 369 3.73 -26.17 17.20
N SER A 370 3.29 -25.70 16.03
CA SER A 370 3.70 -24.44 15.42
C SER A 370 2.49 -23.67 14.89
N THR A 371 2.72 -22.46 14.38
CA THR A 371 1.67 -21.72 13.66
C THR A 371 1.28 -22.42 12.35
N VAL A 372 2.17 -23.19 11.72
CA VAL A 372 1.87 -23.91 10.47
C VAL A 372 0.97 -25.11 10.72
N GLU A 373 1.27 -25.88 11.76
CA GLU A 373 0.43 -27.00 12.23
C GLU A 373 0.54 -27.06 13.75
N GLY A 374 -0.58 -26.93 14.44
CA GLY A 374 -0.57 -26.82 15.90
C GLY A 374 -1.91 -26.97 16.57
N LEU A 375 -1.86 -27.30 17.85
CA LEU A 375 -3.00 -27.43 18.75
C LEU A 375 -3.25 -26.09 19.44
N TRP A 376 -4.46 -25.56 19.27
CA TRP A 376 -4.94 -24.35 19.89
C TRP A 376 -5.97 -24.71 20.96
N SER A 377 -5.88 -24.06 22.13
CA SER A 377 -6.74 -24.39 23.26
C SER A 377 -7.24 -23.14 23.99
N VAL A 378 -8.42 -23.26 24.61
CA VAL A 378 -8.97 -22.25 25.54
C VAL A 378 -9.85 -22.92 26.59
N PRO A 379 -9.87 -22.44 27.85
CA PRO A 379 -10.90 -22.84 28.81
C PRO A 379 -12.29 -22.56 28.24
N PHE A 380 -13.12 -23.60 28.16
CA PHE A 380 -14.39 -23.52 27.44
C PHE A 380 -15.52 -24.23 28.22
N PRO A 381 -16.70 -23.60 28.37
CA PRO A 381 -17.79 -24.17 29.13
C PRO A 381 -18.23 -25.53 28.57
N ARG A 382 -18.83 -26.36 29.42
CA ARG A 382 -19.45 -27.64 29.00
C ARG A 382 -20.52 -27.38 27.95
N ARG A 383 -20.75 -28.37 27.08
CA ARG A 383 -21.71 -28.29 25.96
C ARG A 383 -23.13 -27.90 26.40
N GLU A 384 -23.51 -28.22 27.63
CA GLU A 384 -24.81 -27.89 28.23
C GLU A 384 -24.97 -26.41 28.60
N ALA A 385 -23.85 -25.67 28.73
CA ALA A 385 -23.83 -24.29 29.22
C ALA A 385 -23.75 -23.24 28.09
N PHE A 386 -23.87 -23.66 26.83
CA PHE A 386 -23.95 -22.76 25.68
C PHE A 386 -24.81 -23.33 24.55
N SER A 387 -25.34 -22.48 23.70
CA SER A 387 -26.06 -22.86 22.49
C SER A 387 -25.30 -22.41 21.25
N GLY A 388 -24.79 -23.37 20.48
CA GLY A 388 -24.03 -23.11 19.25
C GLY A 388 -22.66 -22.50 19.52
N ALA A 389 -21.63 -23.07 18.89
CA ALA A 389 -20.29 -22.50 18.87
C ALA A 389 -19.81 -22.40 17.43
N ILE A 390 -19.35 -21.22 17.04
CA ILE A 390 -18.76 -20.92 15.75
C ILE A 390 -17.26 -20.76 15.97
N LEU A 391 -16.49 -21.58 15.26
CA LEU A 391 -15.04 -21.47 15.24
C LEU A 391 -14.62 -20.59 14.07
N LEU A 392 -13.71 -19.66 14.34
CA LEU A 392 -13.11 -18.73 13.40
C LEU A 392 -11.60 -18.88 13.49
N ALA A 393 -10.91 -18.86 12.36
CA ALA A 393 -9.46 -18.80 12.32
C ALA A 393 -9.01 -17.97 11.11
N SER A 394 -7.87 -17.31 11.25
CA SER A 394 -7.20 -16.61 10.16
C SER A 394 -5.78 -17.07 10.02
N ASP A 395 -5.30 -17.08 8.78
CA ASP A 395 -3.88 -17.23 8.49
C ASP A 395 -3.11 -15.92 8.75
N ALA A 396 -1.80 -15.94 8.48
CA ALA A 396 -0.90 -14.80 8.57
C ALA A 396 -1.12 -13.75 7.46
N LEU A 397 -2.09 -13.97 6.57
CA LEU A 397 -2.44 -13.12 5.45
C LEU A 397 -3.86 -12.58 5.65
N PHE A 398 -4.77 -12.89 4.71
CA PHE A 398 -6.12 -12.33 4.63
C PHE A 398 -7.19 -13.41 4.48
N ASN A 399 -6.84 -14.67 4.77
CA ASN A 399 -7.76 -15.79 4.58
C ASN A 399 -8.37 -16.17 5.93
N GLU A 400 -9.69 -16.00 6.03
CA GLU A 400 -10.46 -16.39 7.21
C GLU A 400 -11.32 -17.62 6.91
N MET A 401 -11.40 -18.53 7.87
CA MET A 401 -12.37 -19.62 7.88
C MET A 401 -13.43 -19.39 8.95
N MET A 402 -14.63 -19.90 8.68
CA MET A 402 -15.72 -19.98 9.64
C MET A 402 -16.34 -21.38 9.59
N GLN A 403 -16.40 -22.07 10.73
CA GLN A 403 -17.07 -23.36 10.85
C GLN A 403 -18.35 -23.18 11.71
N LYS A 404 -19.50 -23.51 11.12
CA LYS A 404 -20.82 -23.50 11.78
C LYS A 404 -21.20 -24.92 12.24
N PRO A 405 -22.04 -25.03 13.30
CA PRO A 405 -21.63 -25.13 14.69
C PRO A 405 -21.06 -26.50 15.08
N LEU A 406 -20.19 -26.50 16.10
CA LEU A 406 -19.67 -27.67 16.84
C LEU A 406 -20.74 -28.36 17.71
#